data_AF-A0A7W4DRX1-F1
#
_entry.id   AF-A0A7W4DRX1-F1
#
_cell.length_a   1.000
_cell.length_b   1.000
_cell.length_c   1.000
_cell.angle_alpha   90.00
_cell.angle_beta   90.00
_cell.angle_gamma   90.00
#
_symmetry.space_group_name_H-M   'P 1'
#
loop_
_entity.id
_entity.type
_entity.pdbx_description
1 polymer ?
#
loop_
_entity_poly.entity_id
_entity_poly.type
_entity_poly.pdbx_seq_one_letter_code
_entity_poly.pdbx_strand_id
1 'polypeptide(L)'
;MRKIVYIDGQNFLYKVSEILVKHGLVNDKQELNIIDIRSLFEKLFPNEELEIRFFGVAKIKRRPDFGQEILDKSIKFSDNLRRFRNSLSKQDITYIEAGKFCVRSGLAKM
;
A
#
# COMPACT_ATOMS: atom_id res chain seq x y z
N MET A 1 -10.22 19.82 17.21
CA MET A 1 -9.87 20.57 15.98
C MET A 1 -9.61 19.51 14.92
N ARG A 2 -10.15 19.63 13.71
CA ARG A 2 -9.94 18.57 12.70
C ARG A 2 -8.50 18.63 12.17
N LYS A 3 -7.75 17.53 12.29
CA LYS A 3 -6.40 17.40 11.73
C LYS A 3 -6.44 16.53 10.49
N ILE A 4 -5.70 16.93 9.47
CA ILE A 4 -5.59 16.18 8.22
C ILE A 4 -4.20 15.54 8.17
N VAL A 5 -4.17 14.21 8.03
CA VAL A 5 -2.95 13.42 7.85
C VAL A 5 -2.80 13.07 6.38
N TYR A 6 -1.71 13.52 5.77
CA TYR A 6 -1.35 13.17 4.40
C TYR A 6 -0.25 12.11 4.42
N ILE A 7 -0.49 10.98 3.75
CA ILE A 7 0.43 9.85 3.72
C ILE A 7 0.92 9.65 2.29
N ASP A 8 2.24 9.73 2.07
CA ASP A 8 2.88 9.17 0.89
C ASP A 8 2.84 7.63 1.00
N GLY A 9 1.89 7.04 0.30
CA GLY A 9 1.56 5.64 0.47
C GLY A 9 2.65 4.67 0.03
N GLN A 10 3.43 5.00 -1.01
CA GLN A 10 4.50 4.10 -1.46
C GLN A 10 5.65 4.08 -0.46
N ASN A 11 6.09 5.25 0.01
CA ASN A 11 7.14 5.34 1.00
C ASN A 11 6.70 4.70 2.34
N PHE A 12 5.47 5.00 2.77
CA PHE A 12 4.90 4.42 3.98
C PHE A 12 4.86 2.88 3.91
N LEU A 13 4.30 2.32 2.84
CA LEU A 13 4.19 0.86 2.69
C LEU A 13 5.56 0.19 2.63
N TYR A 14 6.53 0.79 1.93
CA TYR A 14 7.87 0.24 1.86
C TYR A 14 8.51 0.15 3.25
N LYS A 15 8.50 1.25 4.02
CA LYS A 15 9.07 1.31 5.37
C LYS A 15 8.36 0.39 6.35
N VAL A 16 7.03 0.36 6.34
CA VAL A 16 6.26 -0.47 7.26
C VAL A 16 6.47 -1.96 6.95
N SER A 17 6.49 -2.33 5.66
CA SER A 17 6.76 -3.71 5.25
C SER A 17 8.13 -4.21 5.73
N GLU A 18 9.14 -3.35 5.66
CA GLU A 18 10.49 -3.66 6.12
C GLU A 18 10.54 -3.92 7.62
N ILE A 19 9.86 -3.07 8.41
CA ILE A 19 9.78 -3.22 9.87
C ILE A 19 9.02 -4.50 10.24
N LEU A 20 7.86 -4.75 9.65
CA LEU A 20 7.03 -5.92 9.98
C LEU A 20 7.73 -7.23 9.65
N VAL A 21 8.43 -7.31 8.50
CA VAL A 21 9.25 -8.48 8.14
C VAL A 21 10.41 -8.64 9.12
N LYS A 22 11.12 -7.55 9.46
CA LYS A 22 12.23 -7.58 10.41
C LYS A 22 11.82 -8.13 11.78
N HIS A 23 10.60 -7.88 12.21
CA HIS A 23 10.05 -8.37 13.47
C HIS A 23 9.28 -9.70 13.36
N GLY A 24 9.26 -10.34 12.18
CA GLY A 24 8.61 -11.63 11.96
C GLY A 24 7.07 -11.58 12.05
N LEU A 25 6.45 -10.41 11.91
CA LEU A 25 5.00 -10.21 12.02
C LEU A 25 4.27 -10.48 10.69
N VAL A 26 4.98 -10.40 9.56
CA VAL A 26 4.49 -10.78 8.23
C VAL A 26 5.56 -11.56 7.50
N ASN A 27 5.14 -12.51 6.66
CA ASN A 27 6.06 -13.33 5.88
C ASN A 27 6.45 -12.67 4.55
N ASP A 28 5.55 -11.86 3.99
CA ASP A 28 5.71 -11.18 2.71
C ASP A 28 5.36 -9.69 2.84
N LYS A 29 6.18 -8.82 2.22
CA LYS A 29 5.93 -7.38 2.10
C LYS A 29 4.59 -7.03 1.42
N GLN A 30 3.91 -8.01 0.85
CA GLN A 30 2.61 -7.87 0.19
C GLN A 30 1.41 -8.07 1.12
N GLU A 31 1.61 -8.52 2.36
CA GLU A 31 0.54 -8.75 3.35
C GLU A 31 0.07 -7.46 4.07
N LEU A 32 0.38 -6.29 3.53
CA LEU A 32 0.14 -4.99 4.18
C LEU A 32 -1.34 -4.60 4.32
N ASN A 33 -2.26 -5.35 3.71
CA ASN A 33 -3.71 -5.14 3.87
C ASN A 33 -4.22 -5.48 5.28
N ILE A 34 -3.40 -6.13 6.11
CA ILE A 34 -3.74 -6.46 7.51
C ILE A 34 -3.53 -5.29 8.48
N ILE A 35 -2.88 -4.21 8.04
CA ILE A 35 -2.44 -3.14 8.94
C ILE A 35 -3.61 -2.20 9.25
N ASP A 36 -3.85 -2.00 10.54
CA ASP A 36 -4.75 -0.97 11.04
C ASP A 36 -4.00 0.36 11.18
N ILE A 37 -4.02 1.13 10.09
CA ILE A 37 -3.38 2.45 9.98
C ILE A 37 -4.18 3.50 10.76
N ARG A 38 -5.51 3.39 10.80
CA ARG A 38 -6.36 4.34 11.54
C ARG A 38 -6.00 4.32 13.03
N SER A 39 -6.01 3.12 13.64
CA SER A 39 -5.64 2.96 15.05
C SER A 39 -4.23 3.44 15.37
N LEU A 40 -3.28 3.30 14.42
CA LEU A 40 -1.93 3.83 14.59
C LEU A 40 -1.94 5.36 14.77
N PHE A 41 -2.63 6.08 13.91
CA PHE A 41 -2.67 7.54 13.97
C PHE A 41 -3.52 8.07 15.13
N GLU A 42 -4.63 7.40 15.46
CA GLU A 42 -5.46 7.77 16.62
C GLU A 42 -4.72 7.62 17.95
N LYS A 43 -3.82 6.63 18.06
CA LYS A 43 -2.92 6.49 19.21
C LYS A 43 -1.87 7.60 19.29
N LEU A 44 -1.39 8.09 18.15
CA LEU A 44 -0.40 9.18 18.10
C LEU A 44 -1.02 10.55 18.39
N PHE A 45 -2.29 10.73 18.02
CA PHE A 45 -3.02 11.98 18.20
C PHE A 45 -4.30 11.74 18.99
N PRO A 46 -4.17 11.40 20.29
CA PRO A 46 -5.35 11.15 21.13
C PRO A 46 -6.19 12.43 21.24
N ASN A 47 -7.51 12.27 21.19
CA ASN A 47 -8.52 13.34 21.30
C ASN A 47 -8.62 14.30 20.09
N GLU A 48 -8.00 13.97 18.97
CA GLU A 48 -8.13 14.73 17.73
C GLU A 48 -9.04 14.01 16.73
N GLU A 49 -9.88 14.77 16.04
CA GLU A 49 -10.61 14.24 14.89
C GLU A 49 -9.67 14.19 13.69
N LEU A 50 -9.39 12.97 13.19
CA LEU A 50 -8.46 12.76 12.09
C LEU A 50 -9.20 12.53 10.77
N GLU A 51 -8.81 13.28 9.75
CA GLU A 51 -9.04 12.94 8.35
C GLU A 51 -7.75 12.40 7.76
N ILE A 52 -7.75 11.15 7.30
CA ILE A 52 -6.55 10.52 6.75
C ILE A 52 -6.69 10.39 5.23
N ARG A 53 -5.71 10.94 4.51
CA ARG A 53 -5.61 10.91 3.05
C ARG A 53 -4.36 10.14 2.64
N PHE A 54 -4.57 9.01 2.00
CA PHE A 54 -3.50 8.10 1.57
C PHE A 54 -3.29 8.22 0.07
N PHE A 55 -2.13 8.75 -0.35
CA PHE A 55 -1.78 8.87 -1.76
C PHE A 55 -1.11 7.61 -2.25
N GLY A 56 -1.67 6.97 -3.28
CA GLY A 56 -1.09 5.75 -3.82
C GLY A 56 -1.40 5.53 -5.28
N VAL A 57 -0.69 4.57 -5.85
CA VAL A 57 -0.72 4.22 -7.27
C VAL A 57 -2.14 4.12 -7.82
N ALA A 58 -2.45 4.85 -8.89
CA ALA A 58 -3.77 4.88 -9.51
C ALA A 58 -4.22 3.51 -10.07
N LYS A 59 -3.32 2.76 -10.71
CA LYS A 59 -3.62 1.41 -11.19
C LYS A 59 -2.33 0.64 -11.45
N ILE A 60 -2.37 -0.67 -11.21
CA ILE A 60 -1.34 -1.60 -11.68
C ILE A 60 -1.93 -2.33 -12.89
N LYS A 61 -1.29 -2.15 -14.05
CA LYS A 61 -1.70 -2.83 -15.27
C LYS A 61 -1.24 -4.29 -15.23
N ARG A 62 -2.13 -5.21 -15.59
CA ARG A 62 -1.75 -6.58 -15.91
C ARG A 62 -0.93 -6.58 -17.20
N ARG A 63 0.12 -7.39 -17.26
CA ARG A 63 1.11 -7.38 -18.35
C ARG A 63 1.25 -8.75 -19.02
N PRO A 64 0.25 -9.18 -19.82
CA PRO A 64 0.32 -10.44 -20.57
C PRO A 64 1.40 -10.42 -21.67
N ASP A 65 1.83 -9.22 -22.05
CA ASP A 65 2.81 -8.92 -23.09
C ASP A 65 4.27 -9.20 -22.69
N PHE A 66 4.55 -9.55 -21.43
CA PHE A 66 5.90 -9.73 -20.90
C PHE A 66 6.18 -11.15 -20.36
N GLY A 67 5.40 -12.15 -20.78
CA GLY A 67 5.56 -13.55 -20.37
C GLY A 67 4.83 -13.90 -19.07
N GLN A 68 4.69 -15.20 -18.79
CA GLN A 68 3.83 -15.72 -17.71
C GLN A 68 4.27 -15.23 -16.32
N GLU A 69 5.57 -15.18 -16.03
CA GLU A 69 6.09 -14.71 -14.74
C GLU A 69 5.68 -13.26 -14.43
N ILE A 70 5.76 -12.37 -15.41
CA ILE A 70 5.40 -10.96 -15.26
C ILE A 70 3.89 -10.79 -15.21
N LEU A 71 3.16 -11.59 -15.98
CA LEU A 71 1.70 -11.65 -15.90
C LEU A 71 1.27 -12.01 -14.47
N ASP A 72 1.78 -13.10 -13.90
CA ASP A 72 1.42 -13.57 -12.56
C ASP A 72 1.75 -12.52 -11.48
N LYS A 73 2.95 -11.93 -11.56
CA LYS A 73 3.34 -10.82 -10.67
C LYS A 73 2.39 -9.64 -10.79
N SER A 74 2.07 -9.22 -12.01
CA SER A 74 1.18 -8.08 -12.25
C SER A 74 -0.25 -8.31 -11.75
N ILE A 75 -0.74 -9.56 -11.85
CA ILE A 75 -2.03 -9.97 -11.28
C ILE A 75 -1.97 -9.88 -9.75
N LYS A 76 -0.97 -10.50 -9.12
CA LYS A 76 -0.80 -10.48 -7.66
C LYS A 76 -0.75 -9.04 -7.12
N PHE A 77 0.06 -8.18 -7.75
CA PHE A 77 0.16 -6.77 -7.36
C PHE A 77 -1.16 -6.00 -7.55
N SER A 78 -1.85 -6.20 -8.68
CA SER A 78 -3.15 -5.57 -8.92
C SER A 78 -4.20 -5.99 -7.89
N ASP A 79 -4.24 -7.27 -7.54
CA ASP A 79 -5.20 -7.81 -6.59
C ASP A 79 -4.89 -7.34 -5.16
N ASN A 80 -3.61 -7.27 -4.78
CA ASN A 80 -3.18 -6.72 -3.50
C ASN A 80 -3.48 -5.23 -3.38
N LEU A 81 -3.26 -4.44 -4.44
CA LEU A 81 -3.65 -3.03 -4.45
C LEU A 81 -5.15 -2.86 -4.20
N ARG A 82 -5.99 -3.67 -4.88
CA ARG A 82 -7.44 -3.67 -4.65
C ARG A 82 -7.80 -4.01 -3.20
N ARG A 83 -7.22 -5.09 -2.65
CA ARG A 83 -7.47 -5.52 -1.25
C ARG A 83 -7.04 -4.44 -0.26
N PHE A 84 -5.90 -3.81 -0.50
CA PHE A 84 -5.37 -2.74 0.34
C PHE A 84 -6.29 -1.50 0.33
N ARG A 85 -6.75 -1.05 -0.85
CA ARG A 85 -7.73 0.04 -0.94
C ARG A 85 -9.02 -0.26 -0.18
N ASN A 86 -9.53 -1.47 -0.31
CA ASN A 86 -10.72 -1.90 0.43
C ASN A 86 -10.46 -1.89 1.95
N SER A 87 -9.26 -2.26 2.40
CA SER A 87 -8.87 -2.19 3.82
C SER A 87 -8.84 -0.74 4.33
N LEU A 88 -8.23 0.17 3.57
CA LEU A 88 -8.21 1.60 3.91
C LEU A 88 -9.62 2.20 4.00
N SER A 89 -10.50 1.87 3.05
CA SER A 89 -11.89 2.36 3.08
C SER A 89 -12.65 1.87 4.31
N LYS A 90 -12.44 0.62 4.74
CA LYS A 90 -13.03 0.09 5.99
C LYS A 90 -12.52 0.79 7.26
N GLN A 91 -11.36 1.44 7.16
CA GLN A 91 -10.72 2.19 8.23
C GLN A 91 -11.04 3.70 8.17
N ASP A 92 -11.99 4.13 7.34
CA ASP A 92 -12.30 5.55 7.12
C ASP A 92 -11.07 6.38 6.68
N ILE A 93 -10.26 5.78 5.79
CA ILE A 93 -9.09 6.41 5.17
C ILE A 93 -9.41 6.67 3.69
N THR A 94 -9.30 7.94 3.28
CA THR A 94 -9.51 8.35 1.89
C THR A 94 -8.31 7.96 1.05
N TYR A 95 -8.50 7.08 0.07
CA TYR A 95 -7.47 6.75 -0.91
C TYR A 95 -7.49 7.76 -2.07
N ILE A 96 -6.36 8.43 -2.29
CA ILE A 96 -6.19 9.37 -3.40
C ILE A 96 -5.27 8.73 -4.44
N GLU A 97 -5.81 8.55 -5.64
CA GLU A 97 -5.06 8.01 -6.76
C GLU A 97 -3.99 9.00 -7.22
N ALA A 98 -2.73 8.61 -7.10
CA ALA A 98 -1.57 9.40 -7.47
C ALA A 98 -0.47 8.49 -8.06
N GLY A 99 0.17 8.97 -9.13
CA GLY A 99 1.32 8.29 -9.74
C GLY A 99 1.00 7.03 -10.56
N LYS A 100 2.03 6.49 -11.21
CA LYS A 100 2.00 5.27 -12.03
C LYS A 100 3.02 4.27 -11.49
N PHE A 101 2.61 3.01 -11.35
CA PHE A 101 3.50 1.92 -10.97
C PHE A 101 3.76 1.00 -12.16
N CYS A 102 5.04 0.76 -12.43
CA CYS A 102 5.47 -0.17 -13.46
C CYS A 102 6.04 -1.43 -12.80
N VAL A 103 5.40 -2.57 -13.03
CA VAL A 103 5.96 -3.88 -12.68
C VAL A 103 7.17 -4.11 -13.57
N ARG A 104 8.36 -4.26 -12.97
CA ARG A 104 9.60 -4.57 -13.67
C ARG A 104 9.92 -6.06 -13.51
N SER A 105 10.48 -6.68 -14.54
CA SER A 105 11.17 -7.95 -14.39
C SER A 105 12.46 -7.72 -13.60
N GLY A 106 12.88 -8.69 -12.78
CA GLY A 106 14.10 -8.61 -11.98
C GLY A 106 15.40 -8.62 -12.80
N LEU A 107 15.31 -8.60 -14.13
CA LEU A 107 16.46 -8.40 -15.01
C LEU A 107 16.77 -6.90 -15.06
N ALA A 108 17.40 -6.41 -13.99
CA ALA A 108 18.35 -5.33 -14.16
C ALA A 108 19.38 -5.84 -15.17
N LYS A 109 19.33 -5.33 -16.40
CA LYS A 109 20.40 -5.50 -17.37
C LYS A 109 21.68 -5.01 -16.69
N MET A 110 22.61 -5.92 -16.42
CA MET A 110 24.04 -5.65 -16.57
C MET A 110 24.36 -5.68 -18.06
#